data_AF-A0A966QZQ5-F1
#
_entry.id   AF-A0A966QZQ5-F1
#
_cell.length_a   1.000
_cell.length_b   1.000
_cell.length_c   1.000
_cell.angle_alpha   90.00
_cell.angle_beta   90.00
_cell.angle_gamma   90.00
#
_symmetry.space_group_name_H-M   'P 1'
#
loop_
_entity.id
_entity.type
_entity.pdbx_description
1 polymer ?
#
loop_
_entity_poly.entity_id
_entity_poly.type
_entity_poly.pdbx_seq_one_letter_code
_entity_poly.pdbx_strand_id
1 'polypeptide(L)' 'TVLYSPTINITSALDGEIEIVLTDTATSALPAKALVYDLEATRPDTTRIRILKGPCIVDPEVTR' A
#
# COMPACT_ATOMS: atom_id res chain seq x y z
N THR A 1 -1.42 -11.89 12.43
CA THR A 1 -1.14 -10.68 11.62
C THR A 1 -2.44 -10.24 10.99
N VAL A 2 -2.94 -9.04 11.30
CA VAL A 2 -4.12 -8.51 10.61
C VAL A 2 -3.67 -8.03 9.23
N LEU A 3 -4.30 -8.55 8.18
CA LEU A 3 -4.06 -8.16 6.80
C LEU A 3 -5.16 -7.15 6.42
N TYR A 4 -4.75 -5.94 6.04
CA TYR A 4 -5.66 -4.92 5.52
C TYR A 4 -5.50 -4.86 4.00
N SER A 5 -6.62 -4.93 3.28
CA SER A 5 -6.64 -4.88 1.82
C SER A 5 -6.99 -3.46 1.38
N PRO A 6 -6.01 -2.63 0.95
CA PRO A 6 -6.30 -1.31 0.41
C PRO A 6 -7.07 -1.41 -0.91
N THR A 7 -7.81 -0.35 -1.23
CA THR A 7 -8.33 -0.18 -2.60
C THR A 7 -7.19 0.34 -3.46
N ILE A 8 -6.92 -0.37 -4.56
CA ILE A 8 -5.94 0.06 -5.57
C ILE A 8 -6.72 0.63 -6.74
N ASN A 9 -6.58 1.93 -6.97
CA ASN A 9 -7.15 2.61 -8.14
C ASN A 9 -6.03 2.81 -9.17
N ILE A 10 -6.21 2.28 -10.37
CA ILE A 10 -5.33 2.60 -11.49
C ILE A 10 -5.89 3.86 -12.14
N THR A 11 -5.32 5.02 -11.82
CA THR A 11 -5.81 6.34 -12.29
C THR A 11 -5.39 6.61 -13.74
N SER A 12 -4.18 6.21 -14.13
CA SER A 12 -3.74 6.16 -15.53
C SER A 12 -2.74 5.03 -15.76
N ALA A 13 -3.17 3.96 -16.42
CA ALA A 13 -2.31 2.83 -16.74
C ALA A 13 -1.20 3.18 -17.76
N LEU A 14 -1.42 4.20 -18.59
CA LEU A 14 -0.48 4.61 -19.63
C LEU A 14 0.62 5.55 -19.09
N ASP A 15 0.29 6.35 -18.07
CA ASP A 15 1.25 7.28 -17.43
C ASP A 15 1.97 6.66 -16.23
N GLY A 16 1.65 5.41 -15.89
CA GLY A 16 2.28 4.68 -14.79
C GLY A 16 1.81 5.13 -13.40
N GLU A 17 0.62 5.73 -13.31
CA GLU A 17 0.08 6.22 -12.05
C GLU A 17 -0.84 5.18 -11.41
N ILE A 18 -0.51 4.83 -10.17
CA ILE A 18 -1.29 3.94 -9.32
C ILE A 18 -1.56 4.68 -8.03
N GLU A 19 -2.83 4.86 -7.70
CA GLU A 19 -3.27 5.42 -6.44
C GLU A 19 -3.65 4.26 -5.50
N ILE A 20 -3.06 4.26 -4.31
CA ILE A 20 -3.37 3.28 -3.26
C ILE A 20 -4.05 4.04 -2.13
N VAL A 21 -5.33 3.75 -1.89
CA VAL A 21 -6.14 4.45 -0.89
C VAL A 21 -6.55 3.49 0.21
N LEU A 22 -6.35 3.93 1.46
CA LEU A 22 -6.98 3.35 2.64
C LEU A 22 -8.05 4.32 3.12
N THR A 23 -9.22 3.82 3.50
CA THR A 23 -10.28 4.64 4.11
C THR A 23 -9.91 5.01 5.54
N ASP A 24 -10.50 6.08 6.08
CA ASP A 24 -10.29 6.53 7.47
C ASP A 24 -10.53 5.43 8.51
N THR A 25 -11.54 4.59 8.27
CA THR A 25 -11.83 3.42 9.11
C THR A 25 -10.70 2.39 9.07
N ALA A 26 -10.10 2.16 7.89
CA ALA A 26 -9.01 1.21 7.72
C ALA A 26 -7.71 1.73 8.34
N THR A 27 -7.38 3.02 8.16
CA THR A 27 -6.21 3.66 8.79
C THR A 27 -6.34 3.74 10.30
N SER A 28 -7.52 4.09 10.84
CA SER A 28 -7.77 4.16 12.28
C SER A 28 -7.65 2.80 12.99
N ALA A 29 -7.84 1.70 12.25
CA ALA A 29 -7.68 0.35 12.77
C ALA A 29 -6.22 -0.13 12.77
N LEU A 30 -5.29 0.58 12.11
CA LEU A 30 -3.89 0.21 12.10
C LEU A 30 -3.25 0.56 13.45
N PRO A 31 -2.49 -0.36 14.06
CA PRO A 31 -1.73 -0.04 15.25
C PRO A 31 -0.63 0.97 14.88
N ALA A 32 -0.39 1.95 15.76
CA ALA A 32 0.72 2.89 15.61
C ALA A 32 2.06 2.14 15.64
N LYS A 33 2.82 2.17 14.53
CA LYS A 33 4.11 1.46 14.42
C LYS A 33 4.89 1.90 13.19
N ALA A 34 6.21 1.71 13.25
CA ALA A 34 7.07 1.72 12.08
C ALA A 34 6.96 0.39 11.33
N LEU A 35 6.79 0.48 10.01
CA LEU A 35 6.60 -0.61 9.07
C LEU A 35 7.56 -0.47 7.89
N VAL A 36 7.63 -1.53 7.10
CA VAL A 36 8.19 -1.49 5.75
C VAL A 36 7.07 -1.88 4.80
N TYR A 37 6.87 -1.10 3.74
CA TYR A 37 6.01 -1.50 2.64
C TYR A 37 6.85 -2.16 1.54
N ASP A 38 6.23 -3.10 0.84
CA ASP A 38 6.83 -3.83 -0.28
C ASP A 38 5.81 -3.94 -1.40
N LEU A 39 6.13 -3.36 -2.56
CA LEU A 39 5.30 -3.40 -3.76
C LEU A 39 5.93 -4.36 -4.76
N GLU A 40 5.22 -5.45 -5.04
CA GLU A 40 5.62 -6.48 -5.99
C GLU A 40 4.67 -6.49 -7.20
N ALA A 41 5.22 -6.70 -8.39
CA ALA A 41 4.43 -7.07 -9.56
C ALA A 41 4.73 -8.51 -9.97
N THR A 42 3.68 -9.22 -10.37
CA THR A 42 3.78 -10.54 -10.99
C THR A 42 3.51 -10.39 -12.48
N ARG A 43 4.49 -10.75 -13.30
CA ARG A 43 4.34 -10.77 -14.76
C ARG A 43 3.53 -11.99 -15.22
N PRO A 44 3.00 -12.01 -16.46
CA PRO A 44 2.25 -13.15 -16.99
C PRO A 44 3.05 -14.46 -17.02
N ASP A 45 4.38 -14.38 -17.09
CA ASP A 45 5.31 -15.51 -17.02
C ASP A 45 5.58 -15.98 -15.58
N THR A 46 4.81 -15.50 -14.59
CA THR A 46 4.95 -15.74 -13.15
C THR A 46 6.20 -15.15 -12.50
N THR A 47 7.04 -14.44 -13.26
CA THR A 47 8.20 -13.76 -12.69
C THR A 47 7.72 -12.66 -11.74
N ARG A 48 8.22 -12.71 -10.49
CA ARG A 48 8.00 -11.64 -9.51
C ARG A 48 9.12 -10.63 -9.58
N ILE A 49 8.75 -9.36 -9.67
CA ILE A 49 9.68 -8.24 -9.57
C ILE A 49 9.26 -7.35 -8.40
N ARG A 50 10.24 -6.95 -7.60
CA ARG A 50 10.03 -5.94 -6.57
C ARG A 50 10.18 -4.56 -7.20
N ILE A 51 9.10 -3.79 -7.17
CA ILE A 51 9.02 -2.46 -7.78
C ILE A 51 9.55 -1.41 -6.81
N LEU A 52 9.04 -1.43 -5.57
CA LEU A 52 9.35 -0.41 -4.57
C LEU A 52 9.34 -1.03 -3.18
N LYS A 53 10.27 -0.61 -2.32
CA LYS A 53 10.24 -0.89 -0.89
C LYS A 53 10.68 0.33 -0.13
N GLY A 54 10.13 0.53 1.06
CA GLY A 54 10.54 1.66 1.89
C GLY A 54 9.96 1.62 3.30
N PRO A 55 10.49 2.47 4.19
CA PRO A 55 9.93 2.65 5.51
C PRO A 55 8.58 3.37 5.42
N CYS A 56 7.66 3.02 6.32
CA CYS A 56 6.39 3.70 6.52
C CYS A 56 6.17 3.84 8.04
N ILE A 57 5.77 5.03 8.49
CA ILE A 57 5.35 5.24 9.86
C ILE A 57 3.84 5.39 9.82
N VAL A 58 3.13 4.52 10.52
CA VAL A 58 1.69 4.66 10.71
C VAL A 58 1.46 5.32 12.06
N ASP A 59 0.91 6.51 12.02
CA ASP A 59 0.47 7.27 13.18
C ASP A 59 -1.02 7.58 13.03
N PRO A 60 -1.90 6.85 13.74
CA PRO A 60 -3.34 7.06 13.68
C PRO A 60 -3.79 8.45 14.13
N GLU A 61 -3.00 9.17 14.93
CA GLU A 61 -3.33 10.54 15.36
C GLU A 61 -3.11 11.57 14.25
N VAL A 62 -2.23 11.30 13.29
CA VAL A 62 -1.99 12.20 12.13
C VAL A 62 -3.13 12.13 11.12
N THR A 63 -3.86 11.02 11.07
CA THR A 63 -5.01 10.82 10.16
C THR A 63 -6.35 11.27 10.76
N ARG A 64 -6.36 11.87 11.95
CA ARG A 64 -7.58 12.22 12.69
C ARG A 64 -7.82 13.73 12.79
#